data_AF-C7YTU9-F1
#
_entry.id   AF-C7YTU9-F1
#
_cell.length_a   1.000
_cell.length_b   1.000
_cell.length_c   1.000
_cell.angle_alpha   90.00
_cell.angle_beta   90.00
_cell.angle_gamma   90.00
#
_symmetry.space_group_name_H-M   'P 1'
#
loop_
_entity.id
_entity.type
_entity.pdbx_description
1 polymer ?
#
loop_
_entity_poly.entity_id
_entity_poly.type
_entity_poly.pdbx_seq_one_letter_code
_entity_poly.pdbx_strand_id
1 'polypeptide(L)'
;MSSSSSRSQTSSAALLWDHQDLVPIQNVLADEELVLLLTPAVVPLKTNLTSTSDPFEPLGRALARKHPWIRHVPYVKDRGITGTHVAFIKRARVVIFVLAGFSSDEGAFQLEVAGIVREVCEERPTALVACCQLPEDGHNRIHELGFQTVLQCPGYSASDLETIAALLTSTTESDMDIDPEPQALWPIQPWNYERDLPEVHMLWLAALPPKFHLSRAVLGSLLKRDGYAMHHIIREPSSGRIVGFCATFTTFADSSGDRLIGSIAAIIAHQDFRGRGIGRMLHDEVLSKLNKIRGVGRIQIGSTFPRLLYGLPDPVNNSEWFENRGWKLNELTPGKGRPVSDWCLRFADSPAPDLASAGLSFRPCQLPDAHHIIGMANRESERKFGFGWYDQYAKTIDSCHLSDVIVGLEGDNLVAAAITYFPNNGSPCAADIPWPATVGQDIGGVSCICIKGKLYRYHASILR
;
A
#
# COMPACT_ATOMS: atom_id res chain seq x y z
N MET A 1 -46.27 23.29 28.19
CA MET A 1 -46.29 23.11 26.73
C MET A 1 -44.93 23.51 26.19
N SER A 2 -44.19 22.55 25.65
CA SER A 2 -43.12 22.69 24.64
C SER A 2 -42.61 21.27 24.37
N SER A 3 -43.29 20.61 23.44
CA SER A 3 -42.92 19.34 22.81
C SER A 3 -42.09 19.60 21.56
N SER A 4 -41.01 18.84 21.36
CA SER A 4 -40.54 18.37 20.03
C SER A 4 -39.26 17.54 20.25
N SER A 5 -39.38 16.22 20.35
CA SER A 5 -39.38 15.24 19.24
C SER A 5 -37.98 14.70 18.97
N SER A 6 -37.60 13.70 19.75
CA SER A 6 -36.54 12.76 19.39
C SER A 6 -36.95 12.03 18.10
N ARG A 7 -36.37 12.42 16.96
CA ARG A 7 -36.41 11.59 15.75
C ARG A 7 -35.58 10.34 16.04
N SER A 8 -36.26 9.26 16.41
CA SER A 8 -35.72 7.91 16.30
C SER A 8 -35.53 7.59 14.82
N GLN A 9 -34.31 7.81 14.30
CA GLN A 9 -33.91 7.23 13.01
C GLN A 9 -33.87 5.72 13.19
N THR A 10 -34.89 5.02 12.68
CA THR A 10 -34.81 3.59 12.43
C THR A 10 -33.78 3.39 11.32
N SER A 11 -32.58 2.90 11.65
CA SER A 11 -31.60 2.51 10.64
C SER A 11 -32.20 1.39 9.78
N SER A 12 -32.26 1.57 8.47
CA SER A 12 -32.64 0.53 7.51
C SER A 12 -31.40 -0.25 7.06
N ALA A 13 -31.59 -1.39 6.41
CA ALA A 13 -30.49 -2.06 5.72
C ALA A 13 -29.84 -1.14 4.67
N ALA A 14 -28.52 -1.22 4.50
CA ALA A 14 -27.74 -0.37 3.63
C ALA A 14 -26.59 -1.14 2.98
N LEU A 15 -26.28 -0.79 1.73
CA LEU A 15 -25.01 -1.14 1.08
C LEU A 15 -23.97 -0.13 1.58
N LEU A 16 -22.94 -0.60 2.30
CA LEU A 16 -21.90 0.28 2.83
C LEU A 16 -20.85 0.59 1.76
N TRP A 17 -20.40 -0.44 1.03
CA TRP A 17 -19.54 -0.30 -0.14
C TRP A 17 -19.60 -1.53 -1.04
N ASP A 18 -19.28 -1.34 -2.32
CA ASP A 18 -19.13 -2.40 -3.31
C ASP A 18 -18.01 -2.06 -4.31
N HIS A 19 -16.78 -2.41 -3.96
CA HIS A 19 -15.59 -2.10 -4.77
C HIS A 19 -15.29 -3.15 -5.85
N GLN A 20 -16.09 -4.22 -5.93
CA GLN A 20 -15.92 -5.31 -6.92
C GLN A 20 -17.15 -5.45 -7.84
N ASP A 21 -18.06 -4.46 -7.82
CA ASP A 21 -19.29 -4.42 -8.61
C ASP A 21 -20.11 -5.73 -8.51
N LEU A 22 -20.15 -6.31 -7.30
CA LEU A 22 -20.84 -7.57 -7.04
C LEU A 22 -22.35 -7.38 -6.94
N VAL A 23 -22.85 -6.18 -6.63
CA VAL A 23 -24.28 -5.90 -6.51
C VAL A 23 -24.77 -5.21 -7.80
N PRO A 24 -25.81 -5.73 -8.46
CA PRO A 24 -26.53 -6.97 -8.17
C PRO A 24 -25.73 -8.24 -8.50
N ILE A 25 -25.87 -9.30 -7.70
CA ILE A 25 -25.10 -10.55 -7.83
C ILE A 25 -25.23 -11.22 -9.20
N GLN A 26 -26.31 -10.94 -9.92
CA GLN A 26 -26.58 -11.39 -11.28
C GLN A 26 -25.55 -10.87 -12.30
N ASN A 27 -24.81 -9.79 -12.00
CA ASN A 27 -23.76 -9.27 -12.88
C ASN A 27 -22.58 -10.25 -13.05
N VAL A 28 -22.37 -11.12 -12.06
CA VAL A 28 -21.21 -12.03 -12.01
C VAL A 28 -21.60 -13.51 -11.94
N LEU A 29 -22.91 -13.80 -11.98
CA LEU A 29 -23.50 -15.13 -11.88
C LEU A 29 -24.22 -15.52 -13.18
N ALA A 30 -23.88 -16.68 -13.72
CA ALA A 30 -24.70 -17.38 -14.70
C ALA A 30 -25.78 -18.25 -14.01
N ASP A 31 -26.81 -18.63 -14.77
CA ASP A 31 -28.02 -19.31 -14.27
C ASP A 31 -27.76 -20.62 -13.50
N GLU A 32 -26.64 -21.31 -13.76
CA GLU A 32 -26.27 -22.60 -13.12
C GLU A 32 -25.15 -22.48 -12.08
N GLU A 33 -24.66 -21.27 -11.80
CA GLU A 33 -23.53 -21.06 -10.90
C GLU A 33 -23.94 -21.02 -9.43
N LEU A 34 -23.19 -21.72 -8.57
CA LEU A 34 -23.55 -21.84 -7.16
C LEU A 34 -23.22 -20.55 -6.38
N VAL A 35 -24.19 -20.05 -5.60
CA VAL A 35 -23.95 -19.04 -4.56
C VAL A 35 -23.92 -19.74 -3.21
N LEU A 36 -22.84 -19.55 -2.46
CA LEU A 36 -22.71 -20.09 -1.11
C LEU A 36 -23.06 -19.00 -0.08
N LEU A 37 -24.10 -19.26 0.71
CA LEU A 37 -24.49 -18.44 1.85
C LEU A 37 -23.96 -19.09 3.15
N LEU A 38 -22.92 -18.50 3.72
CA LEU A 38 -22.31 -18.89 4.99
C LEU A 38 -22.91 -18.08 6.14
N THR A 39 -23.59 -18.73 7.08
CA THR A 39 -24.29 -18.04 8.17
C THR A 39 -23.91 -18.58 9.55
N PRO A 40 -23.89 -17.74 10.60
CA PRO A 40 -23.57 -18.21 11.93
C PRO A 40 -24.79 -18.93 12.54
N ALA A 41 -24.56 -20.05 13.23
CA ALA A 41 -25.59 -20.64 14.07
C ALA A 41 -25.75 -19.80 15.35
N VAL A 42 -26.84 -19.04 15.42
CA VAL A 42 -27.15 -18.13 16.54
C VAL A 42 -28.56 -18.38 17.09
N VAL A 43 -28.83 -17.83 18.27
CA VAL A 43 -30.15 -17.89 18.89
C VAL A 43 -31.13 -16.95 18.15
N PRO A 44 -32.35 -17.41 17.79
CA PRO A 44 -33.37 -16.56 17.18
C PRO A 44 -33.77 -15.36 18.06
N LEU A 45 -33.99 -14.19 17.46
CA LEU A 45 -34.38 -12.94 18.17
C LEU A 45 -35.77 -13.02 18.84
N LYS A 46 -36.67 -13.86 18.32
CA LYS A 46 -38.03 -14.02 18.88
C LYS A 46 -38.12 -15.34 19.64
N THR A 47 -38.18 -15.23 20.95
CA THR A 47 -38.34 -16.34 21.90
C THR A 47 -39.78 -16.87 21.93
N ASN A 48 -40.28 -17.38 20.81
CA ASN A 48 -41.28 -18.44 20.90
C ASN A 48 -40.47 -19.73 21.04
N LEU A 49 -40.43 -20.27 22.27
CA LEU A 49 -39.61 -21.39 22.76
C LEU A 49 -39.78 -22.73 21.99
N THR A 50 -40.36 -22.70 20.80
CA THR A 50 -40.67 -23.85 19.94
C THR A 50 -40.16 -23.69 18.50
N SER A 51 -39.65 -22.52 18.10
CA SER A 51 -39.13 -22.31 16.74
C SER A 51 -37.68 -22.76 16.63
N THR A 52 -37.46 -23.98 16.12
CA THR A 52 -36.13 -24.53 15.78
C THR A 52 -35.63 -24.07 14.40
N SER A 53 -36.27 -23.04 13.83
CA SER A 53 -35.94 -22.51 12.50
C SER A 53 -34.62 -21.76 12.50
N ASP A 54 -33.80 -21.97 11.47
CA ASP A 54 -32.58 -21.21 11.23
C ASP A 54 -32.93 -19.70 11.10
N PRO A 55 -32.37 -18.81 11.95
CA PRO A 55 -32.63 -17.38 11.90
C PRO A 55 -32.35 -16.73 10.54
N PHE A 56 -31.46 -17.31 9.74
CA PHE A 56 -31.06 -16.80 8.43
C PHE A 56 -31.77 -17.47 7.26
N GLU A 57 -32.67 -18.42 7.52
CA GLU A 57 -33.54 -19.02 6.50
C GLU A 57 -34.27 -17.97 5.63
N PRO A 58 -34.79 -16.84 6.17
CA PRO A 58 -35.42 -15.81 5.34
C PRO A 58 -34.49 -15.23 4.27
N LEU A 59 -33.20 -15.04 4.59
CA LEU A 59 -32.20 -14.54 3.63
C LEU A 59 -31.98 -15.55 2.51
N GLY A 60 -31.72 -16.81 2.86
CA GLY A 60 -31.52 -17.88 1.88
C GLY A 60 -32.74 -18.07 0.98
N ARG A 61 -33.95 -18.05 1.56
CA ARG A 61 -35.22 -18.16 0.83
C ARG A 61 -35.44 -16.97 -0.10
N ALA A 62 -35.15 -15.75 0.33
CA ALA A 62 -35.31 -14.55 -0.47
C ALA A 62 -34.34 -14.53 -1.66
N LEU A 63 -33.07 -14.89 -1.45
CA LEU A 63 -32.09 -15.06 -2.54
C LEU A 63 -32.51 -16.16 -3.51
N ALA A 64 -33.03 -17.28 -3.01
CA ALA A 64 -33.49 -18.41 -3.83
C ALA A 64 -34.67 -18.07 -4.76
N ARG A 65 -35.45 -17.02 -4.45
CA ARG A 65 -36.50 -16.49 -5.36
C ARG A 65 -35.92 -15.83 -6.61
N LYS A 66 -34.66 -15.37 -6.55
CA LYS A 66 -33.97 -14.65 -7.63
C LYS A 66 -32.95 -15.53 -8.34
N HIS A 67 -32.31 -16.46 -7.63
CA HIS A 67 -31.33 -17.38 -8.18
C HIS A 67 -31.51 -18.79 -7.59
N PRO A 68 -31.79 -19.84 -8.37
CA PRO A 68 -32.15 -21.15 -7.82
C PRO A 68 -30.99 -21.90 -7.13
N TRP A 69 -29.73 -21.56 -7.43
CA TRP A 69 -28.54 -22.27 -6.92
C TRP A 69 -27.94 -21.62 -5.67
N ILE A 70 -28.77 -21.35 -4.66
CA ILE A 70 -28.31 -20.93 -3.34
C ILE A 70 -28.03 -22.16 -2.47
N ARG A 71 -26.80 -22.27 -1.98
CA ARG A 71 -26.41 -23.25 -0.95
C ARG A 71 -26.22 -22.54 0.37
N HIS A 72 -27.13 -22.77 1.31
CA HIS A 72 -27.01 -22.28 2.68
C HIS A 72 -26.22 -23.29 3.53
N VAL A 73 -25.13 -22.85 4.13
CA VAL A 73 -24.28 -23.66 5.03
C VAL A 73 -24.03 -22.89 6.33
N PRO A 74 -24.52 -23.37 7.48
CA PRO A 74 -24.24 -22.74 8.76
C PRO A 74 -22.83 -23.08 9.27
N TYR A 75 -22.18 -22.14 9.94
CA TYR A 75 -20.94 -22.34 10.70
C TYR A 75 -21.20 -22.14 12.20
N VAL A 76 -20.48 -22.90 13.05
CA VAL A 76 -20.70 -22.94 14.51
C VAL A 76 -19.42 -22.60 15.26
N LYS A 77 -19.54 -22.01 16.45
CA LYS A 77 -18.39 -21.59 17.27
C LYS A 77 -17.41 -22.73 17.56
N ASP A 78 -17.93 -23.90 17.89
CA ASP A 78 -17.11 -25.05 18.30
C ASP A 78 -16.29 -25.69 17.16
N ARG A 79 -16.61 -25.41 15.89
CA ARG A 79 -15.97 -26.06 14.73
C ARG A 79 -15.42 -25.10 13.67
N GLY A 80 -15.84 -23.84 13.67
CA GLY A 80 -15.41 -22.84 12.68
C GLY A 80 -15.59 -23.31 11.24
N ILE A 81 -14.64 -22.92 10.37
CA ILE A 81 -14.58 -23.35 8.97
C ILE A 81 -13.91 -24.72 8.87
N THR A 82 -14.70 -25.74 8.55
CA THR A 82 -14.22 -27.11 8.33
C THR A 82 -13.87 -27.38 6.86
N GLY A 83 -13.22 -28.51 6.57
CA GLY A 83 -12.93 -28.94 5.19
C GLY A 83 -14.18 -29.04 4.29
N THR A 84 -15.35 -29.32 4.86
CA THR A 84 -16.62 -29.29 4.12
C THR A 84 -16.99 -27.88 3.67
N HIS A 85 -16.80 -26.87 4.52
CA HIS A 85 -17.02 -25.47 4.15
C HIS A 85 -16.05 -25.05 3.03
N VAL A 86 -14.77 -25.39 3.17
CA VAL A 86 -13.75 -25.14 2.13
C VAL A 86 -14.15 -25.78 0.80
N ALA A 87 -14.66 -27.02 0.81
CA ALA A 87 -15.14 -27.69 -0.40
C ALA A 87 -16.33 -26.97 -1.05
N PHE A 88 -17.25 -26.40 -0.26
CA PHE A 88 -18.34 -25.58 -0.79
C PHE A 88 -17.83 -24.24 -1.34
N ILE A 89 -16.92 -23.56 -0.64
CA ILE A 89 -16.33 -22.29 -1.08
C ILE A 89 -15.66 -22.46 -2.44
N LYS A 90 -14.86 -23.51 -2.61
CA LYS A 90 -14.16 -23.80 -3.86
C LYS A 90 -15.10 -24.08 -5.04
N ARG A 91 -16.32 -24.55 -4.78
CA ARG A 91 -17.34 -24.86 -5.80
C ARG A 91 -18.27 -23.68 -6.12
N ALA A 92 -18.38 -22.72 -5.21
CA ALA A 92 -19.23 -21.55 -5.40
C ALA A 92 -18.60 -20.57 -6.40
N ARG A 93 -19.44 -19.83 -7.11
CA ARG A 93 -19.04 -18.65 -7.88
C ARG A 93 -18.99 -17.40 -7.01
N VAL A 94 -19.99 -17.24 -6.13
CA VAL A 94 -20.10 -16.13 -5.18
C VAL A 94 -20.23 -16.69 -3.77
N VAL A 95 -19.55 -16.07 -2.80
CA VAL A 95 -19.68 -16.38 -1.37
C VAL A 95 -20.28 -15.19 -0.64
N ILE A 96 -21.35 -15.41 0.11
CA ILE A 96 -21.97 -14.42 1.00
C ILE A 96 -21.71 -14.88 2.42
N PHE A 97 -20.92 -14.13 3.17
CA PHE A 97 -20.60 -14.41 4.57
C PHE A 97 -21.40 -13.49 5.50
N VAL A 98 -22.10 -14.06 6.48
CA VAL A 98 -22.96 -13.31 7.38
C VAL A 98 -22.34 -13.20 8.77
N LEU A 99 -22.42 -12.01 9.37
CA LEU A 99 -22.14 -11.74 10.78
C LEU A 99 -23.45 -11.41 11.51
N ALA A 100 -23.67 -12.02 12.68
CA ALA A 100 -24.79 -11.70 13.56
C ALA A 100 -24.41 -10.70 14.66
N GLY A 101 -23.13 -10.51 14.92
CA GLY A 101 -22.61 -9.61 15.95
C GLY A 101 -21.18 -9.19 15.67
N PHE A 102 -20.73 -8.12 16.32
CA PHE A 102 -19.40 -7.54 16.09
C PHE A 102 -18.57 -7.42 17.37
N SER A 103 -19.15 -6.83 18.42
CA SER A 103 -18.42 -6.47 19.65
C SER A 103 -18.55 -7.49 20.79
N SER A 104 -19.32 -8.57 20.61
CA SER A 104 -19.44 -9.66 21.58
C SER A 104 -18.35 -10.72 21.39
N ASP A 105 -18.15 -11.61 22.38
CA ASP A 105 -17.28 -12.79 22.24
C ASP A 105 -17.69 -13.70 21.07
N GLU A 106 -18.96 -13.66 20.67
CA GLU A 106 -19.45 -14.33 19.47
C GLU A 106 -19.07 -13.55 18.21
N GLY A 107 -19.19 -12.22 18.22
CA GLY A 107 -18.79 -11.36 17.10
C GLY A 107 -17.29 -11.42 16.81
N ALA A 108 -16.45 -11.42 17.85
CA ALA A 108 -15.00 -11.58 17.71
C ALA A 108 -14.63 -12.90 17.01
N PHE A 109 -15.27 -14.00 17.41
CA PHE A 109 -15.11 -15.30 16.74
C PHE A 109 -15.58 -15.25 15.28
N GLN A 110 -16.74 -14.66 15.01
CA GLN A 110 -17.27 -14.57 13.64
C GLN A 110 -16.35 -13.73 12.72
N LEU A 111 -15.68 -12.71 13.25
CA LEU A 111 -14.68 -11.93 12.53
C LEU A 111 -13.41 -12.73 12.22
N GLU A 112 -12.94 -13.55 13.16
CA GLU A 112 -11.82 -14.48 12.91
C GLU A 112 -12.18 -15.47 11.79
N VAL A 113 -13.37 -16.05 11.85
CA VAL A 113 -13.92 -16.92 10.81
C VAL A 113 -14.03 -16.19 9.46
N ALA A 114 -14.45 -14.92 9.46
CA ALA A 114 -14.54 -14.11 8.25
C ALA A 114 -13.17 -13.96 7.56
N GLY A 115 -12.10 -13.76 8.33
CA GLY A 115 -10.73 -13.74 7.83
C GLY A 115 -10.32 -15.05 7.14
N ILE A 116 -10.60 -16.18 7.79
CA ILE A 116 -10.34 -17.52 7.22
C ILE A 116 -11.14 -17.71 5.92
N VAL A 117 -12.42 -17.34 5.90
CA VAL A 117 -13.26 -17.41 4.69
C VAL A 117 -12.67 -16.55 3.58
N ARG A 118 -12.22 -15.32 3.89
CA ARG A 118 -11.60 -14.44 2.89
C ARG A 118 -10.38 -15.10 2.28
N GLU A 119 -9.47 -15.64 3.10
CA GLU A 119 -8.26 -16.31 2.61
C GLU A 119 -8.59 -17.47 1.69
N VAL A 120 -9.56 -18.32 2.06
CA VAL A 120 -9.98 -19.49 1.26
C VAL A 120 -10.69 -19.08 -0.04
N CYS A 121 -11.31 -17.89 -0.09
CA CYS A 121 -11.97 -17.41 -1.29
C CYS A 121 -10.99 -16.96 -2.39
N GLU A 122 -9.75 -16.62 -2.05
CA GLU A 122 -8.74 -16.11 -3.00
C GLU A 122 -9.29 -14.91 -3.82
N GLU A 123 -9.37 -15.02 -5.15
CA GLU A 123 -9.88 -13.96 -6.05
C GLU A 123 -11.39 -14.07 -6.33
N ARG A 124 -12.11 -14.95 -5.61
CA ARG A 124 -13.55 -15.16 -5.81
C ARG A 124 -14.37 -14.00 -5.25
N PRO A 125 -15.44 -13.57 -5.96
CA PRO A 125 -16.35 -12.55 -5.46
C PRO A 125 -16.98 -12.96 -4.12
N THR A 126 -16.78 -12.12 -3.11
CA THR A 126 -17.25 -12.38 -1.75
C THR A 126 -17.88 -11.14 -1.12
N ALA A 127 -19.11 -11.26 -0.62
CA ALA A 127 -19.80 -10.23 0.13
C ALA A 127 -19.80 -10.55 1.63
N LEU A 128 -19.70 -9.52 2.48
CA LEU A 128 -19.99 -9.62 3.90
C LEU A 128 -21.30 -8.91 4.24
N VAL A 129 -22.17 -9.60 4.98
CA VAL A 129 -23.44 -9.05 5.48
C VAL A 129 -23.35 -8.93 6.99
N ALA A 130 -23.29 -7.71 7.51
CA ALA A 130 -23.30 -7.42 8.94
C ALA A 130 -24.74 -7.20 9.43
N CYS A 131 -25.34 -8.23 10.04
CA CYS A 131 -26.65 -8.15 10.69
C CYS A 131 -26.55 -7.62 12.11
N CYS A 132 -25.80 -6.53 12.30
CA CYS A 132 -25.61 -5.85 13.57
C CYS A 132 -25.11 -4.43 13.35
N GLN A 133 -25.18 -3.62 14.41
CA GLN A 133 -24.57 -2.29 14.38
C GLN A 133 -23.05 -2.39 14.51
N LEU A 134 -22.34 -1.83 13.53
CA LEU A 134 -20.89 -1.74 13.56
C LEU A 134 -20.44 -0.64 14.53
N PRO A 135 -19.41 -0.88 15.36
CA PRO A 135 -18.76 0.18 16.14
C PRO A 135 -18.02 1.15 15.21
N GLU A 136 -17.54 2.28 15.76
CA GLU A 136 -16.86 3.33 14.98
C GLU A 136 -15.65 2.80 14.17
N ASP A 137 -14.91 1.82 14.72
CA ASP A 137 -13.78 1.15 14.07
C ASP A 137 -14.18 -0.06 13.22
N GLY A 138 -15.47 -0.44 13.22
CA GLY A 138 -15.96 -1.66 12.61
C GLY A 138 -15.76 -1.71 11.10
N HIS A 139 -15.93 -0.57 10.42
CA HIS A 139 -15.66 -0.47 8.98
C HIS A 139 -14.20 -0.75 8.65
N ASN A 140 -13.25 -0.23 9.45
CA ASN A 140 -11.82 -0.44 9.22
C ASN A 140 -11.44 -1.90 9.42
N ARG A 141 -11.93 -2.53 10.49
CA ARG A 141 -11.68 -3.95 10.77
C ARG A 141 -12.21 -4.88 9.67
N ILE A 142 -13.41 -4.60 9.13
CA ILE A 142 -13.93 -5.38 7.99
C ILE A 142 -13.10 -5.13 6.72
N HIS A 143 -12.65 -3.90 6.49
CA HIS A 143 -11.78 -3.57 5.38
C HIS A 143 -10.41 -4.27 5.49
N GLU A 144 -9.83 -4.39 6.69
CA GLU A 144 -8.58 -5.13 6.94
C GLU A 144 -8.72 -6.64 6.63
N LEU A 145 -9.91 -7.19 6.85
CA LEU A 145 -10.25 -8.56 6.45
C LEU A 145 -10.41 -8.73 4.93
N GLY A 146 -10.27 -7.67 4.13
CA GLY A 146 -10.21 -7.74 2.66
C GLY A 146 -11.55 -7.93 1.95
N PHE A 147 -12.69 -7.68 2.60
CA PHE A 147 -14.01 -7.74 1.97
C PHE A 147 -14.29 -6.50 1.11
N GLN A 148 -14.52 -6.72 -0.18
CA GLN A 148 -14.74 -5.65 -1.16
C GLN A 148 -16.22 -5.26 -1.33
N THR A 149 -17.16 -6.09 -0.89
CA THR A 149 -18.59 -5.75 -0.85
C THR A 149 -19.12 -5.97 0.55
N VAL A 150 -19.73 -4.96 1.14
CA VAL A 150 -20.26 -5.01 2.51
C VAL A 150 -21.63 -4.38 2.60
N LEU A 151 -22.58 -5.15 3.14
CA LEU A 151 -23.92 -4.69 3.46
C LEU A 151 -24.13 -4.75 4.97
N GLN A 152 -24.96 -3.87 5.48
CA GLN A 152 -25.30 -3.81 6.90
C GLN A 152 -26.81 -3.74 7.07
N CYS A 153 -27.31 -4.39 8.11
CA CYS A 153 -28.65 -4.16 8.64
C CYS A 153 -28.63 -4.16 10.18
N PRO A 154 -29.66 -3.60 10.84
CA PRO A 154 -29.65 -3.44 12.29
C PRO A 154 -29.60 -4.77 13.05
N GLY A 155 -30.10 -5.84 12.43
CA GLY A 155 -30.24 -7.16 13.00
C GLY A 155 -30.61 -8.19 11.95
N TYR A 156 -30.88 -9.42 12.38
CA TYR A 156 -31.27 -10.54 11.53
C TYR A 156 -32.78 -10.84 11.63
N SER A 157 -33.62 -9.80 11.66
CA SER A 157 -35.07 -10.00 11.53
C SER A 157 -35.41 -10.42 10.09
N ALA A 158 -36.53 -11.13 9.89
CA ALA A 158 -36.93 -11.55 8.56
C ALA A 158 -37.05 -10.37 7.57
N SER A 159 -37.55 -9.22 8.03
CA SER A 159 -37.66 -8.00 7.22
C SER A 159 -36.30 -7.43 6.83
N ASP A 160 -35.34 -7.41 7.77
CA ASP A 160 -33.98 -6.93 7.51
C ASP A 160 -33.27 -7.84 6.49
N LEU A 161 -33.40 -9.15 6.67
CA LEU A 161 -32.82 -10.16 5.78
C LEU A 161 -33.42 -10.13 4.38
N GLU A 162 -34.74 -9.93 4.26
CA GLU A 162 -35.39 -9.75 2.95
C GLU A 162 -34.94 -8.45 2.26
N THR A 163 -34.71 -7.38 3.02
CA THR A 163 -34.17 -6.12 2.48
C THR A 163 -32.74 -6.29 2.00
N ILE A 164 -31.89 -7.01 2.75
CA ILE A 164 -30.53 -7.36 2.31
C ILE A 164 -30.57 -8.20 1.03
N ALA A 165 -31.46 -9.20 0.95
CA ALA A 165 -31.61 -10.01 -0.26
C ALA A 165 -32.04 -9.16 -1.47
N ALA A 166 -32.95 -8.21 -1.26
CA ALA A 166 -33.37 -7.27 -2.29
C ALA A 166 -32.19 -6.41 -2.74
N LEU A 167 -31.42 -5.81 -1.82
CA LEU A 167 -30.23 -5.02 -2.14
C LEU A 167 -29.21 -5.83 -2.94
N LEU A 168 -28.91 -7.07 -2.53
CA LEU A 168 -27.98 -7.95 -3.24
C LEU A 168 -28.44 -8.30 -4.66
N THR A 169 -29.74 -8.20 -4.97
CA THR A 169 -30.32 -8.73 -6.22
C THR A 169 -31.02 -7.70 -7.10
N SER A 170 -31.14 -6.45 -6.64
CA SER A 170 -31.83 -5.38 -7.38
C SER A 170 -30.90 -4.70 -8.38
N THR A 171 -31.26 -4.73 -9.65
CA THR A 171 -30.83 -3.78 -10.67
C THR A 171 -31.63 -2.48 -10.46
N THR A 172 -31.12 -1.53 -9.68
CA THR A 172 -31.81 -0.25 -9.50
C THR A 172 -31.60 0.67 -10.71
N GLU A 173 -32.56 0.68 -11.64
CA GLU A 173 -32.93 1.90 -12.35
C GLU A 173 -33.91 2.70 -11.48
N SER A 174 -33.44 3.81 -10.92
CA SER A 174 -34.17 4.96 -10.34
C SER A 174 -34.92 4.85 -8.97
N ASP A 175 -34.93 6.01 -8.30
CA ASP A 175 -35.66 6.44 -7.09
C ASP A 175 -35.26 5.89 -5.71
N MET A 176 -34.08 6.30 -5.25
CA MET A 176 -33.83 6.56 -3.83
C MET A 176 -33.12 7.92 -3.72
N ASP A 177 -33.78 8.87 -3.04
CA ASP A 177 -33.19 10.14 -2.60
C ASP A 177 -32.01 9.85 -1.65
N ILE A 178 -30.85 9.58 -2.21
CA ILE A 178 -29.55 9.67 -1.56
C ILE A 178 -28.62 10.25 -2.61
N ASP A 179 -28.28 11.52 -2.46
CA ASP A 179 -27.01 12.00 -2.98
C ASP A 179 -25.92 11.30 -2.15
N PRO A 180 -25.21 10.34 -2.77
CA PRO A 180 -23.81 10.57 -3.01
C PRO A 180 -23.60 10.46 -4.52
N GLU A 181 -22.90 11.45 -5.07
CA GLU A 181 -22.17 11.35 -6.33
C GLU A 181 -21.90 9.89 -6.69
N PRO A 182 -22.31 9.39 -7.87
CA PRO A 182 -22.01 8.02 -8.28
C PRO A 182 -20.53 7.79 -8.01
N GLN A 183 -20.19 6.78 -7.17
CA GLN A 183 -18.80 6.46 -6.87
C GLN A 183 -18.12 6.27 -8.20
N ALA A 184 -17.41 7.30 -8.65
CA ALA A 184 -16.82 7.30 -9.96
C ALA A 184 -15.89 6.09 -9.96
N LEU A 185 -16.15 5.10 -10.82
CA LEU A 185 -15.18 4.04 -11.04
C LEU A 185 -13.87 4.76 -11.39
N TRP A 186 -12.84 4.59 -10.58
CA TRP A 186 -11.56 5.25 -10.73
C TRP A 186 -10.60 4.26 -11.39
N PRO A 187 -10.66 4.04 -12.71
CA PRO A 187 -9.88 3.00 -13.37
C PRO A 187 -8.40 3.27 -13.18
N ILE A 188 -7.69 2.27 -12.69
CA ILE A 188 -6.24 2.31 -12.57
C ILE A 188 -5.63 1.92 -13.92
N GLN A 189 -4.78 2.78 -14.45
CA GLN A 189 -4.14 2.59 -15.75
C GLN A 189 -2.62 2.54 -15.61
N PRO A 190 -1.91 1.71 -16.39
CA PRO A 190 -0.47 1.82 -16.52
C PRO A 190 -0.07 3.21 -17.01
N TRP A 191 0.92 3.82 -16.36
CA TRP A 191 1.50 5.07 -16.80
C TRP A 191 2.32 4.88 -18.08
N ASN A 192 2.19 5.83 -19.00
CA ASN A 192 2.93 5.90 -20.25
C ASN A 192 3.75 7.19 -20.29
N TYR A 193 5.06 7.06 -20.48
CA TYR A 193 5.99 8.20 -20.45
C TYR A 193 5.60 9.34 -21.42
N GLU A 194 5.37 9.03 -22.70
CA GLU A 194 5.12 10.06 -23.72
C GLU A 194 3.77 10.75 -23.53
N ARG A 195 2.75 9.97 -23.13
CA ARG A 195 1.37 10.46 -22.96
C ARG A 195 1.16 11.20 -21.63
N ASP A 196 1.67 10.64 -20.53
CA ASP A 196 1.21 11.00 -19.18
C ASP A 196 2.18 11.91 -18.43
N LEU A 197 3.46 12.03 -18.86
CA LEU A 197 4.46 12.84 -18.17
C LEU A 197 4.04 14.32 -17.97
N PRO A 198 3.45 15.02 -18.95
CA PRO A 198 3.03 16.41 -18.74
C PRO A 198 1.99 16.56 -17.62
N GLU A 199 0.98 15.69 -17.57
CA GLU A 199 -0.08 15.72 -16.56
C GLU A 199 0.41 15.26 -15.18
N VAL A 200 1.24 14.20 -15.13
CA VAL A 200 1.88 13.75 -13.89
C VAL A 200 2.78 14.83 -13.31
N HIS A 201 3.51 15.57 -14.15
CA HIS A 201 4.33 16.70 -13.70
C HIS A 201 3.48 17.82 -13.10
N MET A 202 2.34 18.16 -13.71
CA MET A 202 1.41 19.14 -13.13
C MET A 202 0.84 18.66 -11.78
N LEU A 203 0.44 17.40 -11.69
CA LEU A 203 -0.04 16.80 -10.44
C LEU A 203 1.05 16.82 -9.34
N TRP A 204 2.30 16.54 -9.71
CA TRP A 204 3.45 16.59 -8.81
C TRP A 204 3.64 17.98 -8.21
N LEU A 205 3.65 19.02 -9.06
CA LEU A 205 3.81 20.41 -8.61
C LEU A 205 2.64 20.88 -7.74
N ALA A 206 1.42 20.48 -8.08
CA ALA A 206 0.22 20.85 -7.34
C ALA A 206 0.14 20.18 -5.96
N ALA A 207 0.59 18.93 -5.84
CA ALA A 207 0.42 18.15 -4.63
C ALA A 207 1.58 18.25 -3.64
N LEU A 208 2.79 18.55 -4.11
CA LEU A 208 3.99 18.60 -3.27
C LEU A 208 4.44 20.04 -2.96
N PRO A 209 5.02 20.27 -1.77
CA PRO A 209 5.63 21.56 -1.44
C PRO A 209 6.71 22.01 -2.45
N PRO A 210 6.92 23.32 -2.63
CA PRO A 210 7.91 23.85 -3.58
C PRO A 210 9.32 23.28 -3.46
N LYS A 211 9.76 22.90 -2.25
CA LYS A 211 11.07 22.27 -2.01
C LYS A 211 11.26 20.92 -2.72
N PHE A 212 10.16 20.26 -3.12
CA PHE A 212 10.18 19.00 -3.86
C PHE A 212 9.81 19.16 -5.34
N HIS A 213 9.75 20.39 -5.85
CA HIS A 213 9.47 20.63 -7.27
C HIS A 213 10.67 20.25 -8.12
N LEU A 214 10.42 19.47 -9.17
CA LEU A 214 11.39 19.09 -10.19
C LEU A 214 10.95 19.66 -11.53
N SER A 215 11.90 19.94 -12.42
CA SER A 215 11.56 20.24 -13.81
C SER A 215 10.96 18.98 -14.47
N ARG A 216 10.12 19.18 -15.49
CA ARG A 216 9.51 18.05 -16.22
C ARG A 216 10.55 17.08 -16.79
N ALA A 217 11.66 17.62 -17.31
CA ALA A 217 12.74 16.83 -17.87
C ALA A 217 13.42 15.95 -16.80
N VAL A 218 13.75 16.53 -15.64
CA VAL A 218 14.38 15.81 -14.52
C VAL A 218 13.44 14.76 -13.94
N LEU A 219 12.16 15.10 -13.70
CA LEU A 219 11.17 14.13 -13.24
C LEU A 219 11.01 12.99 -14.26
N GLY A 220 10.91 13.32 -15.55
CA GLY A 220 10.82 12.34 -16.63
C GLY A 220 12.00 11.36 -16.65
N SER A 221 13.24 11.84 -16.53
CA SER A 221 14.42 10.97 -16.52
C SER A 221 14.50 10.05 -15.29
N LEU A 222 13.91 10.47 -14.16
CA LEU A 222 13.84 9.64 -12.96
C LEU A 222 12.75 8.57 -13.10
N LEU A 223 11.59 8.91 -13.66
CA LEU A 223 10.48 7.96 -13.82
C LEU A 223 10.72 6.94 -14.96
N LYS A 224 11.41 7.33 -16.03
CA LYS A 224 11.68 6.45 -17.17
C LYS A 224 12.80 5.44 -16.86
N ARG A 225 12.45 4.31 -16.24
CA ARG A 225 13.36 3.18 -15.94
C ARG A 225 12.82 1.88 -16.52
N ASP A 226 13.12 1.65 -17.79
CA ASP A 226 12.63 0.49 -18.53
C ASP A 226 13.02 -0.83 -17.84
N GLY A 227 12.05 -1.72 -17.66
CA GLY A 227 12.22 -3.01 -16.96
C GLY A 227 12.23 -2.95 -15.43
N TYR A 228 12.39 -1.75 -14.85
CA TYR A 228 12.48 -1.57 -13.39
C TYR A 228 11.37 -0.68 -12.82
N ALA A 229 10.63 0.06 -13.66
CA ALA A 229 9.51 0.91 -13.26
C ALA A 229 8.16 0.29 -13.65
N MET A 230 7.16 0.43 -12.77
CA MET A 230 5.79 -0.03 -13.02
C MET A 230 4.79 0.96 -12.41
N HIS A 231 4.77 2.17 -12.96
CA HIS A 231 3.97 3.27 -12.42
C HIS A 231 2.50 3.16 -12.84
N HIS A 232 1.60 3.68 -12.00
CA HIS A 232 0.16 3.68 -12.25
C HIS A 232 -0.45 5.06 -12.06
N ILE A 233 -1.50 5.34 -12.82
CA ILE A 233 -2.28 6.57 -12.76
C ILE A 233 -3.76 6.25 -12.58
N ILE A 234 -4.50 7.22 -12.07
CA ILE A 234 -5.97 7.27 -12.11
C ILE A 234 -6.37 8.55 -12.81
N ARG A 235 -7.28 8.43 -13.78
CA ARG A 235 -7.90 9.56 -14.48
C ARG A 235 -9.32 9.76 -13.97
N GLU A 236 -9.73 11.02 -13.84
CA GLU A 236 -11.11 11.36 -13.55
C GLU A 236 -12.00 10.98 -14.74
N PRO A 237 -13.09 10.21 -14.54
CA PRO A 237 -13.92 9.75 -15.65
C PRO A 237 -14.55 10.87 -16.47
N SER A 238 -14.92 11.98 -15.83
CA SER A 238 -15.61 13.11 -16.47
C SER A 238 -14.68 13.97 -17.32
N SER A 239 -13.50 14.32 -16.79
CA SER A 239 -12.56 15.25 -17.43
C SER A 239 -11.41 14.55 -18.16
N GLY A 240 -11.19 13.26 -17.87
CA GLY A 240 -10.04 12.50 -18.33
C GLY A 240 -8.72 12.90 -17.68
N ARG A 241 -8.69 13.89 -16.78
CA ARG A 241 -7.46 14.42 -16.17
C ARG A 241 -6.86 13.44 -15.18
N ILE A 242 -5.53 13.37 -15.09
CA ILE A 242 -4.86 12.58 -14.06
C ILE A 242 -5.11 13.20 -12.67
N VAL A 243 -5.74 12.43 -11.79
CA VAL A 243 -6.05 12.81 -10.40
C VAL A 243 -5.29 11.97 -9.37
N GLY A 244 -4.69 10.86 -9.79
CA GLY A 244 -3.86 10.01 -8.95
C GLY A 244 -2.64 9.50 -9.70
N PHE A 245 -1.52 9.39 -9.01
CA PHE A 245 -0.28 8.84 -9.54
C PHE A 245 0.48 8.07 -8.46
N CYS A 246 1.01 6.90 -8.81
CA CYS A 246 1.90 6.12 -7.97
C CYS A 246 3.17 5.75 -8.73
N ALA A 247 4.32 6.23 -8.24
CA ALA A 247 5.64 5.87 -8.74
C ALA A 247 6.18 4.65 -8.00
N THR A 248 6.73 3.70 -8.74
CA THR A 248 7.25 2.43 -8.21
C THR A 248 8.53 2.01 -8.93
N PHE A 249 9.43 1.36 -8.21
CA PHE A 249 10.67 0.82 -8.79
C PHE A 249 10.98 -0.56 -8.22
N THR A 250 11.69 -1.39 -8.99
CA THR A 250 12.39 -2.57 -8.51
C THR A 250 13.90 -2.35 -8.62
N THR A 251 14.65 -2.74 -7.60
CA THR A 251 16.12 -2.63 -7.58
C THR A 251 16.74 -3.90 -7.04
N PHE A 252 17.93 -4.27 -7.49
CA PHE A 252 18.65 -5.40 -6.92
C PHE A 252 19.08 -5.10 -5.48
N ALA A 253 18.88 -6.09 -4.60
CA ALA A 253 19.23 -5.98 -3.19
C ALA A 253 20.73 -6.20 -2.95
N ASP A 254 21.36 -7.01 -3.81
CA ASP A 254 22.72 -7.50 -3.70
C ASP A 254 23.26 -7.92 -5.08
N SER A 255 24.49 -8.43 -5.12
CA SER A 255 25.15 -8.86 -6.35
C SER A 255 24.61 -10.16 -6.95
N SER A 256 23.64 -10.83 -6.32
CA SER A 256 23.14 -12.13 -6.81
C SER A 256 22.30 -11.98 -8.09
N GLY A 257 21.70 -10.82 -8.32
CA GLY A 257 20.81 -10.57 -9.45
C GLY A 257 19.42 -11.21 -9.33
N ASP A 258 19.16 -12.02 -8.30
CA ASP A 258 17.88 -12.73 -8.12
C ASP A 258 17.02 -12.14 -7.00
N ARG A 259 17.59 -11.27 -6.16
CA ARG A 259 16.90 -10.63 -5.04
C ARG A 259 16.60 -9.18 -5.34
N LEU A 260 15.31 -8.84 -5.32
CA LEU A 260 14.78 -7.53 -5.63
C LEU A 260 14.14 -6.88 -4.39
N ILE A 261 14.15 -5.55 -4.41
CA ILE A 261 13.39 -4.69 -3.50
C ILE A 261 12.35 -3.94 -4.33
N GLY A 262 11.08 -4.12 -4.00
CA GLY A 262 9.99 -3.31 -4.54
C GLY A 262 9.87 -1.99 -3.77
N SER A 263 9.79 -0.88 -4.47
CA SER A 263 9.69 0.46 -3.89
C SER A 263 8.38 1.10 -4.29
N ILE A 264 7.64 1.64 -3.33
CA ILE A 264 6.56 2.61 -3.54
C ILE A 264 7.17 3.99 -3.31
N ALA A 265 7.67 4.60 -4.38
CA ALA A 265 8.52 5.79 -4.32
C ALA A 265 7.73 7.06 -3.98
N ALA A 266 6.50 7.18 -4.49
CA ALA A 266 5.58 8.27 -4.20
C ALA A 266 4.15 7.84 -4.53
N ILE A 267 3.20 8.24 -3.69
CA ILE A 267 1.75 8.15 -3.97
C ILE A 267 1.18 9.55 -3.85
N ILE A 268 0.53 10.02 -4.91
CA ILE A 268 0.01 11.38 -5.00
C ILE A 268 -1.45 11.33 -5.43
N ALA A 269 -2.30 12.03 -4.70
CA ALA A 269 -3.68 12.31 -5.09
C ALA A 269 -3.89 13.83 -5.16
N HIS A 270 -4.59 14.27 -6.20
CA HIS A 270 -4.97 15.67 -6.40
C HIS A 270 -5.79 16.15 -5.21
N GLN A 271 -5.55 17.38 -4.75
CA GLN A 271 -6.10 17.90 -3.49
C GLN A 271 -7.64 17.83 -3.45
N ASP A 272 -8.29 18.25 -4.54
CA ASP A 272 -9.76 18.26 -4.68
C ASP A 272 -10.41 16.86 -4.76
N PHE A 273 -9.58 15.82 -4.91
CA PHE A 273 -10.02 14.43 -5.04
C PHE A 273 -9.54 13.55 -3.87
N ARG A 274 -8.97 14.16 -2.82
CA ARG A 274 -8.64 13.44 -1.58
C ARG A 274 -9.92 13.00 -0.86
N GLY A 275 -9.80 11.95 -0.04
CA GLY A 275 -10.96 11.35 0.65
C GLY A 275 -11.83 10.45 -0.23
N ARG A 276 -11.58 10.38 -1.54
CA ARG A 276 -12.34 9.55 -2.51
C ARG A 276 -11.72 8.17 -2.79
N GLY A 277 -10.87 7.68 -1.90
CA GLY A 277 -10.21 6.36 -2.06
C GLY A 277 -9.05 6.29 -3.07
N ILE A 278 -8.79 7.31 -3.91
CA ILE A 278 -7.76 7.31 -4.97
C ILE A 278 -6.40 6.79 -4.50
N GLY A 279 -5.86 7.36 -3.41
CA GLY A 279 -4.57 6.93 -2.88
C GLY A 279 -4.57 5.49 -2.39
N ARG A 280 -5.70 5.00 -1.85
CA ARG A 280 -5.85 3.62 -1.39
C ARG A 280 -5.84 2.66 -2.57
N MET A 281 -6.66 2.93 -3.58
CA MET A 281 -6.75 2.10 -4.80
C MET A 281 -5.39 1.96 -5.48
N LEU A 282 -4.67 3.07 -5.67
CA LEU A 282 -3.32 3.04 -6.22
C LEU A 282 -2.36 2.20 -5.36
N HIS A 283 -2.37 2.41 -4.05
CA HIS A 283 -1.50 1.69 -3.12
C HIS A 283 -1.75 0.19 -3.14
N ASP A 284 -3.00 -0.24 -3.01
CA ASP A 284 -3.36 -1.66 -2.89
C ASP A 284 -3.03 -2.40 -4.20
N GLU A 285 -3.29 -1.75 -5.35
CA GLU A 285 -2.95 -2.27 -6.67
C GLU A 285 -1.43 -2.45 -6.86
N VAL A 286 -0.63 -1.42 -6.55
CA VAL A 286 0.82 -1.53 -6.72
C VAL A 286 1.45 -2.48 -5.72
N LEU A 287 0.93 -2.53 -4.49
CA LEU A 287 1.42 -3.45 -3.46
C LEU A 287 1.16 -4.90 -3.88
N SER A 288 -0.03 -5.20 -4.37
CA SER A 288 -0.38 -6.52 -4.92
C SER A 288 0.54 -6.90 -6.08
N LYS A 289 0.75 -6.00 -7.05
CA LYS A 289 1.62 -6.25 -8.20
C LYS A 289 3.09 -6.45 -7.80
N LEU A 290 3.65 -5.61 -6.93
CA LEU A 290 5.02 -5.75 -6.45
C LEU A 290 5.26 -7.08 -5.73
N ASN A 291 4.29 -7.55 -4.92
CA ASN A 291 4.37 -8.85 -4.26
C ASN A 291 4.36 -10.03 -5.24
N LYS A 292 3.78 -9.86 -6.44
CA LYS A 292 3.73 -10.90 -7.50
C LYS A 292 5.00 -10.92 -8.37
N ILE A 293 5.88 -9.94 -8.27
CA ILE A 293 7.14 -9.92 -9.04
C ILE A 293 8.13 -10.93 -8.45
N ARG A 294 8.56 -11.89 -9.27
CA ARG A 294 9.56 -12.88 -8.89
C ARG A 294 10.85 -12.20 -8.41
N GLY A 295 11.36 -12.65 -7.27
CA GLY A 295 12.59 -12.13 -6.67
C GLY A 295 12.37 -10.97 -5.70
N VAL A 296 11.20 -10.32 -5.68
CA VAL A 296 10.89 -9.28 -4.70
C VAL A 296 10.76 -9.91 -3.31
N GLY A 297 11.79 -9.74 -2.48
CA GLY A 297 11.84 -10.26 -1.11
C GLY A 297 11.42 -9.23 -0.06
N ARG A 298 11.32 -7.95 -0.44
CA ARG A 298 10.86 -6.85 0.42
C ARG A 298 10.21 -5.75 -0.41
N ILE A 299 9.15 -5.15 0.14
CA ILE A 299 8.57 -3.91 -0.36
C ILE A 299 8.83 -2.79 0.65
N GLN A 300 9.11 -1.58 0.16
CA GLN A 300 9.38 -0.40 0.98
C GLN A 300 8.59 0.84 0.55
N ILE A 301 8.36 1.74 1.51
CA ILE A 301 7.97 3.14 1.23
C ILE A 301 9.22 3.94 0.93
N GLY A 302 9.14 4.79 -0.09
CA GLY A 302 10.29 5.47 -0.67
C GLY A 302 11.06 4.57 -1.61
N SER A 303 12.03 5.13 -2.30
CA SER A 303 12.88 4.41 -3.24
C SER A 303 14.35 4.59 -2.92
N THR A 304 15.11 3.55 -3.24
CA THR A 304 16.55 3.57 -3.08
C THR A 304 17.21 4.40 -4.18
N PHE A 305 17.08 3.94 -5.42
CA PHE A 305 17.55 4.56 -6.67
C PHE A 305 16.60 4.17 -7.81
N PRO A 306 16.15 5.10 -8.65
CA PRO A 306 16.25 6.54 -8.46
C PRO A 306 15.53 6.96 -7.16
N ARG A 307 16.11 7.89 -6.42
CA ARG A 307 15.63 8.34 -5.11
C ARG A 307 14.76 9.58 -5.29
N LEU A 308 13.47 9.36 -5.54
CA LEU A 308 12.48 10.43 -5.42
C LEU A 308 12.41 10.81 -3.93
N LEU A 309 11.83 9.96 -3.10
CA LEU A 309 11.85 10.14 -1.66
C LEU A 309 12.45 8.90 -1.03
N TYR A 310 13.35 9.05 -0.06
CA TYR A 310 13.93 7.89 0.63
C TYR A 310 12.95 7.23 1.60
N GLY A 311 11.96 7.99 2.06
CA GLY A 311 10.92 7.60 3.00
C GLY A 311 9.89 8.73 3.08
N LEU A 312 9.13 8.81 4.17
CA LEU A 312 8.18 9.90 4.34
C LEU A 312 8.91 11.22 4.59
N PRO A 313 8.56 12.31 3.89
CA PRO A 313 9.22 13.60 4.06
C PRO A 313 8.80 14.27 5.37
N ASP A 314 9.74 14.95 6.02
CA ASP A 314 9.49 15.75 7.23
C ASP A 314 9.14 17.23 6.90
N PRO A 315 8.12 17.85 7.55
CA PRO A 315 7.16 17.28 8.49
C PRO A 315 6.24 16.24 7.82
N VAL A 316 6.03 15.11 8.51
CA VAL A 316 5.17 14.03 8.03
C VAL A 316 3.71 14.36 8.32
N ASN A 317 2.94 14.66 7.27
CA ASN A 317 1.51 15.00 7.42
C ASN A 317 0.56 13.80 7.24
N ASN A 318 1.07 12.64 6.81
CA ASN A 318 0.24 11.50 6.40
C ASN A 318 0.71 10.16 7.00
N SER A 319 1.44 10.14 8.12
CA SER A 319 1.96 8.90 8.74
C SER A 319 0.85 7.93 9.06
N GLU A 320 -0.23 8.43 9.67
CA GLU A 320 -1.40 7.66 10.08
C GLU A 320 -2.03 6.92 8.87
N TRP A 321 -2.03 7.54 7.69
CA TRP A 321 -2.56 6.91 6.48
C TRP A 321 -1.77 5.64 6.10
N PHE A 322 -0.45 5.64 6.28
CA PHE A 322 0.38 4.46 6.05
C PHE A 322 0.29 3.47 7.21
N GLU A 323 0.28 3.94 8.47
CA GLU A 323 0.18 3.07 9.65
C GLU A 323 -1.12 2.27 9.66
N ASN A 324 -2.25 2.90 9.30
CA ASN A 324 -3.56 2.25 9.12
C ASN A 324 -3.60 1.24 7.97
N ARG A 325 -2.48 1.07 7.24
CA ARG A 325 -2.29 0.07 6.17
C ARG A 325 -1.18 -0.93 6.50
N GLY A 326 -0.79 -1.01 7.78
CA GLY A 326 0.19 -1.96 8.28
C GLY A 326 1.65 -1.54 8.12
N TRP A 327 1.92 -0.31 7.66
CA TRP A 327 3.29 0.20 7.60
C TRP A 327 3.78 0.58 9.00
N LYS A 328 4.86 -0.08 9.44
CA LYS A 328 5.41 0.11 10.79
C LYS A 328 6.46 1.21 10.83
N LEU A 329 6.04 2.47 10.69
CA LEU A 329 6.94 3.62 10.50
C LEU A 329 7.92 3.87 11.65
N ASN A 330 7.59 3.38 12.86
CA ASN A 330 8.38 3.56 14.09
C ASN A 330 9.45 2.47 14.30
N GLU A 331 9.50 1.43 13.47
CA GLU A 331 10.52 0.39 13.59
C GLU A 331 11.84 0.81 12.91
N LEU A 332 12.96 0.41 13.51
CA LEU A 332 14.30 0.62 12.95
C LEU A 332 14.62 -0.31 11.76
N THR A 333 13.67 -1.16 11.37
CA THR A 333 13.84 -2.12 10.29
C THR A 333 13.80 -1.41 8.93
N PRO A 334 14.75 -1.69 8.02
CA PRO A 334 14.80 -1.01 6.74
C PRO A 334 13.58 -1.34 5.86
N GLY A 335 13.14 -0.34 5.10
CA GLY A 335 11.98 -0.41 4.21
C GLY A 335 10.64 -0.04 4.86
N LYS A 336 10.61 0.31 6.14
CA LYS A 336 9.36 0.64 6.85
C LYS A 336 8.92 2.10 6.74
N GLY A 337 9.51 2.92 5.86
CA GLY A 337 8.99 4.25 5.55
C GLY A 337 9.17 5.32 6.65
N ARG A 338 10.14 5.13 7.55
CA ARG A 338 10.44 6.10 8.61
C ARG A 338 10.58 7.53 8.06
N PRO A 339 10.28 8.58 8.87
CA PRO A 339 10.62 9.94 8.53
C PRO A 339 12.12 10.05 8.25
N VAL A 340 12.49 10.70 7.15
CA VAL A 340 13.88 10.88 6.74
C VAL A 340 14.13 12.35 6.45
N SER A 341 15.26 12.85 6.94
CA SER A 341 15.76 14.19 6.67
C SER A 341 17.06 14.10 5.90
N ASP A 342 17.16 14.89 4.84
CA ASP A 342 18.44 15.12 4.18
C ASP A 342 19.23 16.19 4.93
N TRP A 343 20.55 16.01 4.98
CA TRP A 343 21.44 16.93 5.69
C TRP A 343 22.05 17.91 4.70
N CYS A 344 21.92 19.20 5.00
CA CYS A 344 22.57 20.25 4.24
C CYS A 344 23.69 20.84 5.09
N LEU A 345 24.93 20.73 4.59
CA LEU A 345 26.12 21.26 5.23
C LEU A 345 26.72 22.36 4.37
N ARG A 346 26.94 23.54 4.96
CA ARG A 346 27.76 24.58 4.35
C ARG A 346 29.18 24.46 4.91
N PHE A 347 30.14 24.08 4.06
CA PHE A 347 31.53 23.90 4.49
C PHE A 347 32.16 25.17 5.06
N ALA A 348 31.76 26.36 4.61
CA ALA A 348 32.24 27.63 5.17
C ALA A 348 31.88 27.82 6.65
N ASP A 349 30.80 27.18 7.12
CA ASP A 349 30.31 27.31 8.50
C ASP A 349 30.89 26.21 9.42
N SER A 350 31.64 25.25 8.87
CA SER A 350 32.16 24.10 9.60
C SER A 350 33.69 24.04 9.49
N PRO A 351 34.44 24.18 10.59
CA PRO A 351 35.88 23.94 10.56
C PRO A 351 36.14 22.47 10.16
N ALA A 352 37.19 22.23 9.39
CA ALA A 352 37.61 20.87 9.08
C ALA A 352 37.95 20.15 10.39
N PRO A 353 37.31 19.01 10.71
CA PRO A 353 37.66 18.26 11.91
C PRO A 353 39.11 17.76 11.80
N ASP A 354 39.85 17.78 12.91
CA ASP A 354 41.16 17.13 12.97
C ASP A 354 40.96 15.61 12.99
N LEU A 355 41.02 15.01 11.79
CA LEU A 355 40.88 13.57 11.60
C LEU A 355 42.19 12.82 11.85
N ALA A 356 43.32 13.52 12.01
CA ALA A 356 44.63 12.91 12.21
C ALA A 356 44.70 12.12 13.53
N SER A 357 43.94 12.54 14.55
CA SER A 357 43.84 11.83 15.84
C SER A 357 43.16 10.45 15.75
N ALA A 358 42.43 10.16 14.66
CA ALA A 358 41.73 8.90 14.46
C ALA A 358 42.51 7.89 13.60
N GLY A 359 43.71 8.24 13.09
CA GLY A 359 44.50 7.36 12.21
C GLY A 359 43.85 7.09 10.85
N LEU A 360 42.84 7.88 10.47
CA LEU A 360 42.10 7.73 9.22
C LEU A 360 42.64 8.68 8.15
N SER A 361 42.79 8.17 6.93
CA SER A 361 43.05 8.98 5.74
C SER A 361 41.96 8.78 4.69
N PHE A 362 41.71 9.81 3.88
CA PHE A 362 40.69 9.78 2.83
C PHE A 362 41.30 10.17 1.50
N ARG A 363 40.93 9.47 0.43
CA ARG A 363 41.36 9.78 -0.93
C ARG A 363 40.33 9.34 -1.97
N PRO A 364 40.37 9.88 -3.20
CA PRO A 364 39.65 9.30 -4.32
C PRO A 364 40.00 7.82 -4.52
N CYS A 365 39.00 7.05 -4.93
CA CYS A 365 39.11 5.65 -5.29
C CYS A 365 40.02 5.47 -6.51
N GLN A 366 40.81 4.41 -6.47
CA GLN A 366 41.66 3.97 -7.57
C GLN A 366 41.21 2.58 -8.04
N LEU A 367 41.63 2.18 -9.25
CA LEU A 367 41.25 0.88 -9.83
C LEU A 367 41.52 -0.32 -8.90
N PRO A 368 42.63 -0.39 -8.15
CA PRO A 368 42.87 -1.48 -7.21
C PRO A 368 41.85 -1.57 -6.06
N ASP A 369 41.18 -0.46 -5.70
CA ASP A 369 40.21 -0.42 -4.62
C ASP A 369 38.84 -0.98 -5.03
N ALA A 370 38.54 -0.98 -6.34
CA ALA A 370 37.20 -1.25 -6.88
C ALA A 370 36.59 -2.56 -6.36
N HIS A 371 37.31 -3.67 -6.49
CA HIS A 371 36.84 -4.98 -6.05
C HIS A 371 36.57 -5.04 -4.52
N HIS A 372 37.40 -4.36 -3.72
CA HIS A 372 37.22 -4.27 -2.28
C HIS A 372 35.97 -3.48 -1.91
N ILE A 373 35.71 -2.36 -2.58
CA ILE A 373 34.52 -1.51 -2.37
C ILE A 373 33.26 -2.29 -2.71
N ILE A 374 33.22 -2.93 -3.88
CA ILE A 374 32.09 -3.75 -4.31
C ILE A 374 31.81 -4.87 -3.31
N GLY A 375 32.84 -5.60 -2.90
CA GLY A 375 32.70 -6.64 -1.88
C GLY A 375 32.24 -6.10 -0.53
N MET A 376 32.70 -4.91 -0.13
CA MET A 376 32.25 -4.25 1.10
C MET A 376 30.79 -3.82 1.02
N ALA A 377 30.39 -3.16 -0.06
CA ALA A 377 29.02 -2.73 -0.31
C ALA A 377 28.06 -3.92 -0.39
N ASN A 378 28.46 -5.02 -1.01
CA ASN A 378 27.65 -6.23 -1.07
C ASN A 378 27.43 -6.85 0.33
N ARG A 379 28.51 -7.04 1.11
CA ARG A 379 28.41 -7.60 2.47
C ARG A 379 27.57 -6.73 3.41
N GLU A 380 27.72 -5.41 3.33
CA GLU A 380 26.92 -4.50 4.17
C GLU A 380 25.47 -4.41 3.69
N SER A 381 25.22 -4.55 2.38
CA SER A 381 23.87 -4.71 1.84
C SER A 381 23.23 -5.99 2.38
N GLU A 382 23.88 -7.15 2.29
CA GLU A 382 23.37 -8.40 2.84
C GLU A 382 23.08 -8.31 4.35
N ARG A 383 23.99 -7.74 5.13
CA ARG A 383 23.86 -7.60 6.59
C ARG A 383 22.73 -6.66 7.03
N LYS A 384 22.51 -5.56 6.31
CA LYS A 384 21.50 -4.56 6.65
C LYS A 384 20.18 -4.77 5.90
N PHE A 385 19.98 -5.95 5.30
CA PHE A 385 18.84 -6.25 4.42
C PHE A 385 18.71 -5.26 3.25
N GLY A 386 19.83 -4.71 2.77
CA GLY A 386 20.06 -4.15 1.44
C GLY A 386 19.33 -2.86 1.14
N PHE A 387 20.06 -1.74 1.10
CA PHE A 387 19.59 -0.46 0.56
C PHE A 387 19.99 -0.30 -0.91
N GLY A 388 20.04 -1.36 -1.72
CA GLY A 388 20.40 -1.31 -3.15
C GLY A 388 21.66 -0.50 -3.49
N TRP A 389 22.63 -0.40 -2.57
CA TRP A 389 23.84 0.43 -2.74
C TRP A 389 24.85 -0.22 -3.68
N TYR A 390 24.81 -1.55 -3.79
CA TYR A 390 25.67 -2.33 -4.69
C TYR A 390 25.60 -1.77 -6.12
N ASP A 391 24.39 -1.64 -6.67
CA ASP A 391 24.19 -1.13 -8.05
C ASP A 391 24.79 0.26 -8.24
N GLN A 392 24.68 1.13 -7.24
CA GLN A 392 25.20 2.49 -7.35
C GLN A 392 26.73 2.52 -7.36
N TYR A 393 27.36 1.73 -6.50
CA TYR A 393 28.82 1.59 -6.51
C TYR A 393 29.31 0.94 -7.81
N ALA A 394 28.68 -0.14 -8.26
CA ALA A 394 29.00 -0.82 -9.52
C ALA A 394 28.93 0.15 -10.71
N LYS A 395 27.79 0.83 -10.89
CA LYS A 395 27.61 1.83 -11.97
C LYS A 395 28.64 2.96 -11.91
N THR A 396 28.98 3.45 -10.72
CA THR A 396 29.92 4.56 -10.57
C THR A 396 31.36 4.11 -10.89
N ILE A 397 31.77 2.95 -10.36
CA ILE A 397 33.09 2.37 -10.57
C ILE A 397 33.32 1.97 -12.04
N ASP A 398 32.29 1.43 -12.69
CA ASP A 398 32.34 1.01 -14.11
C ASP A 398 32.24 2.18 -15.10
N SER A 399 32.11 3.42 -14.60
CA SER A 399 32.03 4.63 -15.40
C SER A 399 33.33 5.44 -15.36
N CYS A 400 33.38 6.55 -16.11
CA CYS A 400 34.47 7.52 -16.00
C CYS A 400 34.49 8.29 -14.66
N HIS A 401 33.52 8.05 -13.77
CA HIS A 401 33.36 8.72 -12.48
C HIS A 401 33.94 7.93 -11.30
N LEU A 402 34.94 7.06 -11.51
CA LEU A 402 35.60 6.31 -10.42
C LEU A 402 36.07 7.22 -9.26
N SER A 403 36.60 8.41 -9.58
CA SER A 403 37.09 9.38 -8.60
C SER A 403 36.00 10.03 -7.74
N ASP A 404 34.73 9.90 -8.13
CA ASP A 404 33.57 10.35 -7.33
C ASP A 404 33.45 9.50 -6.05
N VAL A 405 33.98 8.27 -6.07
CA VAL A 405 34.06 7.41 -4.89
C VAL A 405 35.23 7.86 -4.02
N ILE A 406 34.96 8.22 -2.77
CA ILE A 406 35.98 8.50 -1.76
C ILE A 406 36.14 7.28 -0.87
N VAL A 407 37.38 6.82 -0.69
CA VAL A 407 37.72 5.72 0.22
C VAL A 407 38.31 6.28 1.52
N GLY A 408 37.94 5.65 2.63
CA GLY A 408 38.53 5.88 3.95
C GLY A 408 39.41 4.69 4.34
N LEU A 409 40.62 5.00 4.80
CA LEU A 409 41.68 4.04 5.08
C LEU A 409 42.17 4.18 6.51
N GLU A 410 42.39 3.05 7.18
CA GLU A 410 43.14 2.95 8.44
C GLU A 410 44.49 2.29 8.11
N GLY A 411 45.55 3.09 8.02
CA GLY A 411 46.78 2.67 7.33
C GLY A 411 46.49 2.36 5.85
N ASP A 412 46.80 1.14 5.40
CA ASP A 412 46.48 0.66 4.04
C ASP A 412 45.13 -0.08 3.95
N ASN A 413 44.41 -0.23 5.07
CA ASN A 413 43.18 -1.00 5.12
C ASN A 413 41.97 -0.15 4.74
N LEU A 414 41.24 -0.56 3.69
CA LEU A 414 39.96 0.05 3.33
C LEU A 414 38.89 -0.28 4.38
N VAL A 415 38.44 0.76 5.07
CA VAL A 415 37.46 0.70 6.17
C VAL A 415 36.20 1.51 5.90
N ALA A 416 36.23 2.44 4.94
CA ALA A 416 35.04 3.20 4.55
C ALA A 416 35.01 3.54 3.05
N ALA A 417 33.83 3.80 2.53
CA ALA A 417 33.61 4.34 1.19
C ALA A 417 32.38 5.25 1.17
N ALA A 418 32.37 6.26 0.32
CA ALA A 418 31.21 7.10 0.04
C ALA A 418 31.24 7.55 -1.43
N ILE A 419 30.07 7.88 -1.99
CA ILE A 419 29.98 8.46 -3.34
C ILE A 419 29.70 9.94 -3.18
N THR A 420 30.61 10.77 -3.67
CA THR A 420 30.44 12.22 -3.80
C THR A 420 30.03 12.55 -5.23
N TYR A 421 29.20 13.56 -5.46
CA TYR A 421 28.79 13.92 -6.82
C TYR A 421 28.41 15.38 -6.91
N PHE A 422 28.47 15.92 -8.12
CA PHE A 422 27.93 17.23 -8.45
C PHE A 422 26.79 17.10 -9.46
N PRO A 423 25.77 17.97 -9.42
CA PRO A 423 24.78 18.07 -10.48
C PRO A 423 25.43 18.28 -11.85
N ASN A 424 24.77 17.77 -12.90
CA ASN A 424 25.08 18.09 -14.31
C ASN A 424 26.49 17.72 -14.81
N ASN A 425 27.29 16.98 -14.04
CA ASN A 425 28.63 16.54 -14.46
C ASN A 425 28.65 15.16 -15.15
N GLY A 426 27.48 14.51 -15.31
CA GLY A 426 27.35 13.16 -15.87
C GLY A 426 27.45 12.02 -14.84
N SER A 427 27.67 12.33 -13.55
CA SER A 427 27.79 11.32 -12.49
C SER A 427 26.53 10.44 -12.41
N PRO A 428 26.69 9.09 -12.37
CA PRO A 428 25.57 8.19 -12.18
C PRO A 428 24.75 8.48 -10.91
N CYS A 429 25.40 8.99 -9.86
CA CYS A 429 24.70 9.35 -8.62
C CYS A 429 23.81 10.58 -8.78
N ALA A 430 24.27 11.59 -9.55
CA ALA A 430 23.48 12.77 -9.86
C ALA A 430 22.23 12.43 -10.69
N ALA A 431 22.30 11.40 -11.55
CA ALA A 431 21.17 10.92 -12.34
C ALA A 431 20.07 10.23 -11.49
N ASP A 432 20.42 9.79 -10.28
CA ASP A 432 19.52 9.05 -9.39
C ASP A 432 19.09 9.86 -8.15
N ILE A 433 19.79 10.95 -7.82
CA ILE A 433 19.47 11.81 -6.68
C ILE A 433 19.39 13.28 -7.15
N PRO A 434 18.19 13.82 -7.41
CA PRO A 434 18.04 15.11 -8.07
C PRO A 434 18.19 16.31 -7.12
N TRP A 435 18.13 16.10 -5.81
CA TRP A 435 17.88 17.15 -4.82
C TRP A 435 18.99 18.19 -4.68
N PRO A 436 20.30 17.88 -4.78
CA PRO A 436 21.32 18.94 -4.76
C PRO A 436 21.11 20.00 -5.85
N ALA A 437 20.71 19.57 -7.05
CA ALA A 437 20.49 20.45 -8.19
C ALA A 437 19.32 21.42 -8.01
N THR A 438 18.34 21.08 -7.15
CA THR A 438 17.18 21.95 -6.88
C THR A 438 17.51 23.05 -5.87
N VAL A 439 18.57 22.88 -5.06
CA VAL A 439 19.01 23.88 -4.08
C VAL A 439 19.93 24.91 -4.73
N GLY A 440 20.84 24.48 -5.61
CA GLY A 440 21.79 25.38 -6.30
C GLY A 440 22.78 24.64 -7.19
N GLN A 441 23.40 25.35 -8.14
CA GLN A 441 24.37 24.74 -9.07
C GLN A 441 25.71 24.40 -8.40
N ASP A 442 26.08 25.11 -7.35
CA ASP A 442 27.33 24.90 -6.59
C ASP A 442 27.19 23.88 -5.45
N ILE A 443 26.10 23.10 -5.46
CA ILE A 443 25.77 22.16 -4.38
C ILE A 443 25.96 20.74 -4.89
N GLY A 444 26.96 20.06 -4.33
CA GLY A 444 27.16 18.62 -4.50
C GLY A 444 26.38 17.79 -3.49
N GLY A 445 26.46 16.47 -3.62
CA GLY A 445 25.89 15.53 -2.68
C GLY A 445 26.90 14.45 -2.26
N VAL A 446 26.60 13.82 -1.12
CA VAL A 446 27.29 12.61 -0.66
C VAL A 446 26.24 11.53 -0.40
N SER A 447 26.47 10.32 -0.87
CA SER A 447 25.56 9.18 -0.73
C SER A 447 26.32 7.88 -0.48
N CYS A 448 25.57 6.80 -0.22
CA CYS A 448 26.07 5.44 -0.07
C CYS A 448 27.21 5.26 0.96
N ILE A 449 27.26 6.08 2.01
CA ILE A 449 28.31 6.02 3.04
C ILE A 449 28.31 4.62 3.68
N CYS A 450 29.40 3.89 3.48
CA CYS A 450 29.60 2.51 3.87
C CYS A 450 30.84 2.40 4.76
N ILE A 451 30.72 1.81 5.94
CA ILE A 451 31.81 1.67 6.92
C ILE A 451 31.88 0.21 7.37
N LYS A 452 33.09 -0.37 7.35
CA LYS A 452 33.40 -1.76 7.70
C LYS A 452 33.54 -1.91 9.22
N GLY A 453 32.62 -2.59 9.90
CA GLY A 453 32.80 -2.99 11.32
C GLY A 453 31.60 -2.81 12.26
N LYS A 454 31.64 -3.53 13.39
CA LYS A 454 30.53 -3.85 14.33
C LYS A 454 29.66 -2.65 14.74
N LEU A 455 28.35 -2.82 14.59
CA LEU A 455 27.27 -2.31 15.46
C LEU A 455 27.57 -0.98 16.17
N TYR A 456 27.84 0.06 15.40
CA TYR A 456 27.48 1.38 15.86
C TYR A 456 26.18 1.78 15.18
N ARG A 457 25.16 1.94 16.02
CA ARG A 457 23.98 2.75 15.75
C ARG A 457 24.40 4.22 15.58
N TYR A 458 25.28 4.54 14.63
CA TYR A 458 25.42 5.90 14.15
C TYR A 458 24.36 6.11 13.07
N HIS A 459 23.14 6.38 13.51
CA HIS A 459 22.53 7.62 13.03
C HIS A 459 23.53 8.71 13.40
N ALA A 460 24.26 9.26 12.44
CA ALA A 460 24.82 10.59 12.65
C ALA A 460 23.65 11.45 13.18
N SER A 461 23.65 12.11 14.35
CA SER A 461 24.64 12.32 15.41
C SER A 461 26.04 12.65 14.92
N ILE A 462 26.14 13.68 14.07
CA ILE A 462 27.33 14.53 14.12
C ILE A 462 27.10 15.45 15.31
N LEU A 463 27.97 15.29 16.30
CA LEU A 463 28.07 16.11 17.50
C LEU A 463 28.36 17.57 17.10
N ARG A 464 27.54 18.47 17.65
CA ARG A 464 27.65 19.95 17.77
C ARG A 464 28.11 20.77 16.57
#